data_AF-A0A2E2IZM4-F1
#
_entry.id   AF-A0A2E2IZM4-F1
#
_cell.length_a   1.000
_cell.length_b   1.000
_cell.length_c   1.000
_cell.angle_alpha   90.00
_cell.angle_beta   90.00
_cell.angle_gamma   90.00
#
_symmetry.space_group_name_H-M   'P 1'
#
loop_
_entity.id
_entity.type
_entity.pdbx_description
1 polymer ?
#
loop_
_entity_poly.entity_id
_entity_poly.type
_entity_poly.pdbx_seq_one_letter_code
_entity_poly.pdbx_strand_id
1 'polypeptide(L)' 'MKIQIPTEVPNPDNNTPIELTNIFDILVFVVAPIVLIILYFVLRKRAKNKKAEDSENE' A
#
# COMPACT_ATOMS: atom_id res chain seq x y z
N MET A 1 27.09 -30.55 5.39
CA MET A 1 26.39 -30.21 6.64
C MET A 1 25.34 -29.14 6.35
N LYS A 2 24.05 -29.50 6.33
CA LYS A 2 22.92 -28.57 6.54
C LYS A 2 22.02 -29.27 7.57
N ILE A 3 22.23 -28.99 8.85
CA ILE A 3 21.65 -29.82 9.93
C ILE A 3 20.75 -29.00 10.87
N GLN A 4 20.57 -27.69 10.64
CA GLN A 4 19.57 -26.93 11.40
C GLN A 4 18.98 -25.80 10.56
N ILE A 5 17.96 -26.10 9.75
CA ILE A 5 17.05 -25.07 9.25
C ILE A 5 15.75 -25.25 10.04
N PRO A 6 15.33 -24.27 10.86
CA PRO A 6 14.07 -24.36 11.58
C PRO A 6 12.90 -24.58 10.60
N THR A 7 12.13 -25.64 10.82
CA THR A 7 10.99 -26.03 9.96
C THR A 7 9.75 -25.21 10.23
N GLU A 8 9.60 -24.71 11.46
CA GLU A 8 8.41 -24.01 11.94
C GLU A 8 8.38 -22.52 11.58
N VAL A 9 9.46 -21.98 11.02
CA VAL A 9 9.52 -20.57 10.60
C VAL A 9 9.50 -20.48 9.08
N PRO A 10 8.85 -19.44 8.52
CA PRO A 10 8.95 -19.16 7.10
C PRO A 10 10.41 -19.05 6.66
N ASN A 11 10.84 -20.01 5.83
CA ASN A 11 12.17 -20.00 5.22
C ASN A 11 12.13 -19.13 3.96
N PRO A 12 13.19 -18.40 3.61
CA PRO A 12 13.19 -17.56 2.40
C PRO A 12 12.91 -18.37 1.12
N ASP A 13 13.22 -19.67 1.12
CA ASP A 13 12.92 -20.62 0.04
C ASP A 13 11.44 -21.05 0.00
N ASN A 14 10.63 -20.70 1.01
CA ASN A 14 9.21 -21.04 1.12
C ASN A 14 8.26 -19.87 0.79
N ASN A 15 8.74 -18.89 0.02
CA ASN A 15 7.86 -17.89 -0.57
C ASN A 15 7.08 -18.51 -1.75
N THR A 16 5.76 -18.36 -1.72
CA THR A 16 4.93 -18.63 -2.89
C THR A 16 4.72 -17.34 -3.67
N PRO A 17 4.65 -17.39 -5.01
CA PRO A 17 4.26 -16.23 -5.81
C PRO A 17 2.91 -15.69 -5.34
N ILE A 18 2.73 -14.37 -5.43
CA ILE A 18 1.42 -13.76 -5.20
C ILE A 18 0.51 -14.16 -6.35
N GLU A 19 -0.61 -14.80 -6.03
CA GLU A 19 -1.57 -15.30 -7.01
C GLU A 19 -2.68 -14.29 -7.28
N LEU A 20 -2.60 -13.56 -8.40
CA LEU A 20 -3.58 -12.54 -8.79
C LEU A 20 -4.92 -13.09 -9.30
N THR A 21 -5.24 -14.35 -8.98
CA THR A 21 -6.56 -14.96 -9.24
C THR A 21 -7.51 -14.74 -8.07
N ASN A 22 -6.98 -14.55 -6.86
CA ASN A 22 -7.79 -14.24 -5.69
C ASN A 22 -8.19 -12.76 -5.67
N ILE A 23 -9.48 -12.49 -5.48
CA ILE A 23 -10.02 -11.12 -5.41
C ILE A 23 -9.36 -10.32 -4.28
N PHE A 24 -9.10 -10.95 -3.13
CA PHE A 24 -8.45 -10.30 -2.00
C PHE A 24 -7.02 -9.84 -2.34
N ASP A 25 -6.24 -10.70 -3.00
CA ASP A 25 -4.86 -10.39 -3.39
C ASP A 25 -4.83 -9.23 -4.39
N ILE A 26 -5.75 -9.20 -5.35
CA ILE A 26 -5.91 -8.06 -6.27
C ILE A 26 -6.24 -6.78 -5.51
N LEU A 27 -7.19 -6.83 -4.57
CA LEU A 27 -7.60 -5.64 -3.82
C LEU A 27 -6.46 -5.06 -2.98
N VAL A 28 -5.69 -5.90 -2.28
CA VAL A 28 -4.62 -5.45 -1.38
C VAL A 28 -3.38 -5.02 -2.16
N PHE A 29 -2.94 -5.81 -3.14
CA PHE A 29 -1.66 -5.57 -3.81
C PHE A 29 -1.76 -4.65 -5.03
N VAL A 30 -2.96 -4.47 -5.61
CA VAL A 30 -3.15 -3.59 -6.78
C VAL A 30 -4.07 -2.41 -6.45
N VAL A 31 -5.24 -2.65 -5.88
CA VAL A 31 -6.23 -1.57 -5.69
C VAL A 31 -5.85 -0.63 -4.56
N ALA A 32 -5.41 -1.14 -3.41
CA ALA A 32 -5.01 -0.32 -2.27
C ALA A 32 -3.92 0.72 -2.60
N PRO A 33 -2.80 0.39 -3.29
CA PRO A 33 -1.80 1.40 -3.65
C PRO A 33 -2.35 2.45 -4.61
N ILE A 34 -3.22 2.07 -5.56
CA ILE A 34 -3.87 3.02 -6.47
C ILE A 34 -4.75 4.00 -5.67
N VAL A 35 -5.55 3.50 -4.73
CA VAL A 35 -6.41 4.32 -3.86
C VAL A 35 -5.57 5.28 -3.02
N LEU A 36 -4.44 4.84 -2.46
CA LEU A 36 -3.53 5.70 -1.71
C LEU A 36 -2.97 6.84 -2.57
N ILE A 37 -2.58 6.55 -3.81
CA ILE A 37 -2.09 7.56 -4.75
C ILE A 37 -3.19 8.60 -5.04
N ILE A 38 -4.41 8.14 -5.36
CA ILE A 38 -5.54 9.03 -5.64
C ILE A 38 -5.84 9.90 -4.41
N LEU A 39 -5.90 9.30 -3.23
CA LEU A 39 -6.18 10.00 -1.97
C LEU A 39 -5.10 11.06 -1.71
N TYR A 40 -3.83 10.74 -1.92
CA TYR A 40 -2.73 11.69 -1.78
C TYR A 40 -2.93 12.93 -2.66
N PHE A 41 -3.29 12.76 -3.94
CA PHE A 41 -3.53 13.89 -4.84
C PHE A 41 -4.76 14.71 -4.45
N VAL A 42 -5.85 14.07 -4.03
CA VAL A 42 -7.07 14.75 -3.58
C VAL A 42 -6.77 15.59 -2.33
N LEU A 43 -6.08 15.02 -1.35
CA LEU A 43 -5.69 15.71 -0.12
C LEU A 43 -4.72 16.86 -0.41
N ARG A 44 -3.72 16.64 -1.27
CA ARG A 44 -2.76 17.67 -1.68
C ARG A 44 -3.44 18.85 -2.38
N LYS A 45 -4.46 18.59 -3.21
CA LYS A 45 -5.24 19.64 -3.87
C LYS A 45 -6.08 20.43 -2.86
N ARG A 46 -6.77 19.74 -1.94
CA ARG A 46 -7.59 20.38 -0.90
C ARG A 46 -6.78 21.26 0.06
N ALA A 47 -5.56 20.84 0.42
CA ALA A 47 -4.69 21.63 1.30
C ALA A 47 -4.28 22.99 0.69
N LYS A 48 -4.15 23.07 -0.64
CA LYS A 48 -3.82 24.35 -1.32
C LYS A 48 -4.99 25.33 -1.30
N ASN A 49 -6.21 24.84 -1.44
CA ASN A 49 -7.40 25.69 -1.51
C ASN A 49 -7.74 26.30 -0.15
N LYS A 50 -7.59 25.53 0.94
CA LYS A 50 -7.82 26.05 2.30
C LYS A 50 -6.88 27.21 2.65
N LYS A 51 -5.60 27.11 2.27
CA LYS A 51 -4.62 28.16 2.56
C LYS A 51 -4.88 29.48 1.79
N ALA A 52 -5.54 29.41 0.63
CA ALA A 52 -5.91 30.60 -0.15
C ALA A 52 -7.17 31.28 0.42
N GLU A 53 -8.12 30.48 0.89
CA GLU A 53 -9.38 30.96 1.47
C GLU A 53 -9.19 31.58 2.87
N ASP A 54 -8.27 31.03 3.68
CA ASP A 54 -7.91 31.62 4.98
C ASP A 54 -7.18 32.97 4.83
N SER A 55 -6.47 33.21 3.71
CA SER A 55 -5.74 34.47 3.45
C SER A 55 -6.57 35.58 2.79
N GLU A 56 -7.78 35.28 2.31
CA GLU A 56 -8.73 36.31 1.80
C GLU A 56 -9.68 36.83 2.89
N ASN A 57 -9.76 36.15 4.04
CA ASN A 57 -10.63 36.51 5.16
C ASN A 57 -9.90 37.22 6.32
N GLU A 58 -8.63 37.58 6.13
CA GLU A 58 -7.80 38.39 7.06
C GLU A 58 -7.51 39.77 6.45
#